data_AF-S3JZW7-F1
#
_entry.id   AF-S3JZW7-F1
#
_cell.length_a   1.000
_cell.length_b   1.000
_cell.length_c   1.000
_cell.angle_alpha   90.00
_cell.angle_beta   90.00
_cell.angle_gamma   90.00
#
_symmetry.space_group_name_H-M   'P 1'
#
loop_
_entity.id
_entity.type
_entity.pdbx_description
1 polymer ?
#
loop_
_entity_poly.entity_id
_entity_poly.type
_entity_poly.pdbx_seq_one_letter_code
_entity_poly.pdbx_strand_id
1 'polypeptide(L)'
;MKWVNKLALFCIVCAVTLFVGGVIFNHMIGGNADSGDHKEGLYMVYNKKQAEYTQVSKSVWYANYVYTQIEVFFIYLGLVSVGYFWTMYVSIPLAKKINILNRNR
;
A
#
# COMPACT_ATOMS: atom_id res chain seq x y z
N MET A 1 18.44 -11.31 -13.76
CA MET A 1 17.36 -11.34 -12.74
C MET A 1 16.10 -11.96 -13.36
N LYS A 2 15.46 -12.95 -12.72
CA LYS A 2 14.21 -13.57 -13.22
C LYS A 2 13.14 -12.51 -13.40
N TRP A 3 12.29 -12.65 -14.43
CA TRP A 3 11.21 -11.69 -14.70
C TRP A 3 10.28 -11.50 -13.49
N VAL A 4 9.96 -12.59 -12.79
CA VAL A 4 9.18 -12.57 -11.54
C VAL A 4 9.82 -11.68 -10.47
N ASN A 5 11.15 -11.68 -10.34
CA ASN A 5 11.85 -10.81 -9.38
C ASN A 5 11.78 -9.34 -9.79
N LYS A 6 11.84 -9.05 -11.10
CA LYS A 6 11.70 -7.68 -11.61
C LYS A 6 10.30 -7.14 -11.32
N LEU A 7 9.28 -7.96 -11.54
CA LEU A 7 7.89 -7.62 -11.25
C LEU A 7 7.66 -7.40 -9.75
N ALA A 8 8.16 -8.32 -8.90
CA ALA A 8 8.06 -8.18 -7.45
C ALA A 8 8.76 -6.90 -6.94
N LEU A 9 9.95 -6.58 -7.48
CA LEU A 9 10.65 -5.35 -7.14
C LEU A 9 9.87 -4.11 -7.58
N PHE A 10 9.30 -4.14 -8.79
CA PHE A 10 8.44 -3.06 -9.28
C PHE A 10 7.24 -2.83 -8.36
N CYS A 11 6.54 -3.89 -7.94
CA CYS A 11 5.43 -3.79 -7.00
C CYS A 11 5.84 -3.14 -5.67
N ILE A 12 7.01 -3.49 -5.13
CA ILE A 12 7.56 -2.88 -3.91
C ILE A 12 7.84 -1.39 -4.12
N VAL A 13 8.50 -1.02 -5.21
CA VAL A 13 8.82 0.39 -5.51
C VAL A 13 7.55 1.21 -5.69
N CYS A 14 6.55 0.68 -6.40
CA CYS A 14 5.26 1.32 -6.56
C CYS A 14 4.54 1.48 -5.22
N ALA A 15 4.52 0.43 -4.38
CA ALA A 15 3.93 0.49 -3.05
C ALA A 15 4.54 1.59 -2.19
N VAL A 16 5.87 1.69 -2.15
CA VAL A 16 6.59 2.71 -1.37
C VAL A 16 6.32 4.11 -1.92
N THR A 17 6.41 4.27 -3.25
CA THR A 17 6.16 5.57 -3.90
C THR A 17 4.73 6.06 -3.65
N LEU A 18 3.75 5.17 -3.79
CA LEU A 18 2.34 5.49 -3.55
C LEU A 18 2.08 5.76 -2.07
N PHE A 19 2.67 5.01 -1.15
CA PHE A 19 2.54 5.27 0.28
C PHE A 19 3.07 6.67 0.66
N VAL A 20 4.26 7.04 0.17
CA VAL A 20 4.82 8.38 0.42
C VAL A 20 3.93 9.46 -0.22
N GLY A 21 3.49 9.24 -1.45
CA GLY A 21 2.55 10.13 -2.14
C GLY A 21 1.24 10.29 -1.37
N GLY A 22 0.71 9.20 -0.80
CA GLY A 22 -0.56 9.18 -0.07
C GLY A 22 -0.45 9.91 1.25
N VAL A 23 0.69 9.81 1.95
CA VAL A 23 0.97 10.62 3.14
C VAL A 23 0.97 12.12 2.80
N ILE A 24 1.62 12.52 1.70
CA ILE A 24 1.67 13.92 1.25
C ILE A 24 0.28 14.40 0.82
N PHE A 25 -0.44 13.60 0.04
CA PHE A 25 -1.77 13.91 -0.48
C PHE A 25 -2.79 14.05 0.65
N ASN A 26 -2.77 13.13 1.62
CA ASN A 26 -3.57 13.22 2.84
C ASN A 26 -3.25 14.48 3.64
N HIS A 27 -1.99 14.92 3.65
CA HIS A 27 -1.60 16.16 4.33
C HIS A 27 -2.15 17.41 3.61
N MET A 28 -2.20 17.40 2.28
CA MET A 28 -2.71 18.52 1.47
C MET A 28 -4.23 18.64 1.50
N ILE A 29 -4.96 17.52 1.51
CA ILE A 29 -6.44 17.51 1.43
C ILE A 29 -7.09 17.49 2.84
N GLY A 30 -6.31 17.28 3.89
CA GLY A 30 -6.79 17.24 5.27
C GLY A 30 -7.17 15.83 5.75
N GLY A 31 -7.35 14.88 4.83
CA GLY A 31 -7.41 13.46 5.14
C GLY A 31 -7.83 12.60 3.96
N ASN A 32 -8.04 11.32 4.22
CA ASN A 32 -8.42 10.34 3.21
C ASN A 32 -9.93 10.45 2.96
N ALA A 33 -10.39 10.17 1.74
CA ALA A 33 -11.81 10.02 1.49
C ALA A 33 -12.27 8.79 2.29
N ASP A 34 -12.83 9.02 3.47
CA ASP A 34 -13.42 7.94 4.24
C ASP A 34 -14.65 7.44 3.49
N SER A 35 -14.86 6.14 3.58
CA SER A 35 -15.94 5.42 2.93
C SER A 35 -17.35 5.84 3.38
N GLY A 36 -17.47 6.70 4.40
CA GLY A 36 -18.72 7.31 4.85
C GLY A 36 -18.68 8.82 4.61
N ASP A 37 -19.68 9.47 4.03
CA ASP A 37 -21.09 9.16 3.95
C ASP A 37 -21.58 9.85 2.67
N HIS A 38 -22.15 9.10 1.70
CA HIS A 38 -22.89 9.69 0.57
C HIS A 38 -24.23 10.24 1.10
N LYS A 39 -24.19 11.17 2.06
CA LYS A 39 -25.39 11.86 2.53
C LYS A 39 -25.75 12.92 1.49
N GLU A 40 -26.63 12.54 0.58
CA GLU A 40 -27.47 13.45 -0.21
C GLU A 40 -26.73 14.57 -0.95
N GLY A 41 -25.71 14.22 -1.75
CA GLY A 41 -25.08 15.16 -2.70
C GLY A 41 -23.91 15.99 -2.16
N LEU A 42 -23.50 15.77 -0.91
CA LEU A 42 -22.31 16.40 -0.31
C LEU A 42 -21.11 15.45 -0.39
N TYR A 43 -20.06 15.85 -1.11
CA TYR A 43 -18.80 15.10 -1.18
C TYR A 43 -17.91 15.56 -0.03
N MET A 44 -17.72 14.71 0.97
CA MET A 44 -17.00 15.05 2.20
C MET A 44 -15.68 14.30 2.29
N VAL A 45 -14.65 14.95 2.84
CA VAL A 45 -13.38 14.33 3.21
C VAL A 45 -13.15 14.58 4.70
N TYR A 46 -12.75 13.55 5.45
CA TYR A 46 -12.51 13.70 6.88
C TYR A 46 -11.19 14.44 7.14
N ASN A 47 -11.26 15.62 7.75
CA ASN A 47 -10.08 16.38 8.12
C ASN A 47 -9.55 15.93 9.49
N LYS A 48 -8.44 15.18 9.48
CA LYS A 48 -7.83 14.67 10.72
C LYS A 48 -7.29 15.76 11.65
N LYS A 49 -6.99 16.96 11.15
CA LYS A 49 -6.49 18.07 11.98
C LYS A 49 -7.61 18.76 12.76
N GLN A 50 -8.81 18.79 12.19
CA GLN A 50 -9.97 19.48 12.77
C GLN A 50 -11.01 18.51 13.35
N ALA A 51 -10.84 17.19 13.13
CA ALA A 51 -11.79 16.15 13.49
C ALA A 51 -13.21 16.40 12.91
N GLU A 52 -13.26 17.05 11.74
CA GLU A 52 -14.48 17.48 11.08
C GLU A 52 -14.47 17.05 9.61
N TYR A 53 -15.65 16.87 9.04
CA TYR A 53 -15.79 16.58 7.61
C TYR A 53 -15.81 17.89 6.81
N THR A 54 -14.89 18.03 5.85
CA THR A 54 -14.82 19.18 4.95
C THR A 54 -15.45 18.81 3.60
N GLN A 55 -16.33 19.69 3.10
CA GLN A 55 -16.92 19.50 1.78
C GLN A 55 -15.90 19.81 0.69
N VAL A 56 -15.78 18.91 -0.29
CA VAL A 56 -14.94 19.03 -1.48
C VAL A 56 -15.80 18.94 -2.74
N SER A 57 -15.22 19.22 -3.90
CA SER A 57 -15.90 18.98 -5.18
C SER A 57 -15.95 17.48 -5.51
N LYS A 58 -16.93 17.08 -6.33
CA LYS A 58 -17.08 15.71 -6.85
C LYS A 58 -15.79 15.16 -7.47
N SER A 59 -15.11 16.00 -8.27
CA SER A 59 -13.88 15.61 -8.97
C SER A 59 -12.74 15.33 -8.01
N VAL A 60 -12.58 16.17 -6.97
CA VAL A 60 -11.55 15.97 -5.93
C VAL A 60 -11.83 14.71 -5.14
N TRP A 61 -13.08 14.47 -4.75
CA TRP A 61 -13.47 13.25 -4.04
C TRP A 61 -13.22 12.00 -4.86
N TYR A 62 -13.61 11.99 -6.14
CA TYR A 62 -13.40 10.84 -7.03
C TYR A 62 -11.91 10.57 -7.29
N ALA A 63 -11.11 11.63 -7.51
CA ALA A 63 -9.67 11.50 -7.66
C ALA A 63 -9.02 10.93 -6.40
N ASN A 64 -9.44 11.38 -5.22
CA ASN A 64 -8.99 10.85 -3.94
C ASN A 64 -9.35 9.36 -3.81
N TYR A 65 -10.62 9.01 -4.05
CA TYR A 65 -11.07 7.62 -3.98
C TYR A 65 -10.27 6.69 -4.92
N VAL A 66 -10.14 7.05 -6.20
CA VAL A 66 -9.37 6.25 -7.17
C VAL A 66 -7.92 6.12 -6.75
N TYR A 67 -7.32 7.21 -6.27
CA TYR A 67 -5.95 7.19 -5.74
C TYR A 67 -5.81 6.21 -4.57
N THR A 68 -6.70 6.27 -3.57
CA THR A 68 -6.70 5.37 -2.41
C THR A 68 -6.83 3.91 -2.84
N GLN A 69 -7.70 3.59 -3.82
CA GLN A 69 -7.85 2.22 -4.32
C GLN A 69 -6.57 1.71 -4.99
N ILE A 70 -5.93 2.53 -5.83
CA ILE A 70 -4.65 2.19 -6.48
C ILE A 70 -3.54 2.01 -5.44
N GLU A 71 -3.44 2.91 -4.47
CA GLU A 71 -2.48 2.86 -3.37
C GLU A 71 -2.62 1.54 -2.59
N VAL A 72 -3.83 1.21 -2.13
CA VAL A 72 -4.10 -0.02 -1.36
C VAL A 72 -3.75 -1.26 -2.18
N PHE A 73 -4.11 -1.29 -3.47
CA PHE A 73 -3.78 -2.41 -4.36
C PHE A 73 -2.27 -2.64 -4.46
N PHE A 74 -1.49 -1.58 -4.69
CA PHE A 74 -0.04 -1.71 -4.78
C PHE A 74 0.63 -2.00 -3.45
N ILE A 75 0.13 -1.46 -2.33
CA ILE A 75 0.61 -1.82 -0.99
C ILE A 75 0.45 -3.32 -0.75
N TYR A 76 -0.73 -3.87 -1.06
CA TYR A 76 -0.98 -5.31 -0.95
C TYR A 76 0.00 -6.13 -1.80
N LEU A 77 0.15 -5.78 -3.09
CA LEU A 77 1.12 -6.44 -3.98
C LEU A 77 2.56 -6.30 -3.49
N GLY A 78 2.91 -5.15 -2.92
CA GLY A 78 4.21 -4.88 -2.31
C GLY A 78 4.49 -5.81 -1.14
N LEU A 79 3.53 -5.98 -0.22
CA LEU A 79 3.65 -6.90 0.91
C LEU A 79 3.81 -8.36 0.46
N VAL A 80 3.00 -8.81 -0.50
CA VAL A 80 3.14 -10.16 -1.08
C VAL A 80 4.52 -10.33 -1.73
N SER A 81 5.02 -9.30 -2.41
CA SER A 81 6.33 -9.30 -3.05
C SER A 81 7.49 -9.34 -2.05
N VAL A 82 7.39 -8.61 -0.93
CA VAL A 82 8.34 -8.70 0.19
C VAL A 82 8.33 -10.11 0.78
N GLY A 83 7.15 -10.68 1.01
CA GLY A 83 6.99 -12.07 1.45
C GLY A 83 7.66 -13.06 0.51
N TYR A 84 7.45 -12.91 -0.80
CA TYR A 84 8.12 -13.71 -1.82
C TYR A 84 9.65 -13.64 -1.70
N PHE A 85 10.23 -12.45 -1.60
CA PHE A 85 11.67 -12.29 -1.46
C PHE A 85 12.19 -12.90 -0.15
N TRP A 86 11.49 -12.67 0.96
CA TRP A 86 11.85 -13.27 2.25
C TRP A 86 11.88 -14.80 2.18
N THR A 87 10.84 -15.42 1.62
CA THR A 87 10.77 -16.88 1.49
C THR A 87 11.89 -17.42 0.59
N MET A 88 12.06 -16.83 -0.60
CA MET A 88 13.04 -17.30 -1.60
C MET A 88 14.49 -17.14 -1.15
N TYR A 89 14.82 -16.02 -0.52
CA TYR A 89 16.21 -15.63 -0.28
C TYR A 89 16.65 -15.74 1.17
N VAL A 90 15.72 -15.84 2.12
CA VAL A 90 16.03 -15.99 3.54
C VAL A 90 15.54 -17.34 4.06
N SER A 91 14.23 -17.61 4.00
CA SER A 91 13.65 -18.78 4.65
C SER A 91 14.10 -20.10 4.04
N ILE A 92 14.03 -20.26 2.71
CA ILE A 92 14.43 -21.51 2.03
C ILE A 92 15.93 -21.80 2.21
N PRO A 93 16.86 -20.84 1.98
CA PRO A 93 18.28 -21.08 2.22
C PRO A 93 18.60 -21.44 3.67
N LEU A 94 17.97 -20.75 4.63
CA LEU A 94 18.16 -21.03 6.06
C LEU A 94 17.68 -22.43 6.42
N ALA A 95 16.48 -22.82 5.98
CA ALA A 95 15.94 -24.16 6.22
C ALA A 95 16.83 -25.26 5.63
N LYS A 96 17.37 -25.06 4.42
CA LYS A 96 18.35 -25.98 3.82
C LYS A 96 19.60 -26.11 4.68
N LYS A 97 20.15 -24.99 5.17
CA LYS A 97 21.34 -24.97 6.02
C LYS A 97 21.11 -25.72 7.34
N ILE A 98 19.97 -25.49 7.99
CA ILE A 98 19.60 -26.19 9.24
C ILE A 98 19.45 -27.70 9.01
N ASN A 99 18.78 -28.11 7.93
CA ASN A 99 18.61 -29.53 7.60
C ASN A 99 19.95 -30.23 7.34
N ILE A 100 20.92 -29.56 6.70
CA ILE A 100 22.27 -30.12 6.49
C ILE A 100 22.99 -30.29 7.83
N LEU A 101 22.92 -29.27 8.71
CA LEU A 101 23.54 -29.34 10.03
C LEU A 101 22.95 -30.47 10.89
N ASN A 102 21.64 -30.69 10.83
CA ASN A 102 20.98 -31.77 11.57
C ASN A 102 21.27 -33.17 10.99
N ARG A 103 21.61 -33.29 9.70
CA ARG A 103 21.99 -34.58 9.09
C ARG A 103 23.43 -35.00 9.39
N ASN A 104 24.29 -34.05 9.73
CA ASN A 104 25.71 -34.27 10.01
C ASN A 104 26.01 -34.41 11.52
N ARG A 105 24.96 -34.39 12.36
CA ARG A 105 25.00 -34.71 13.79
C ARG A 105 24.51 -36.14 13.99
#